data_AF-A0A926BVF1-F1
#
_entry.id   AF-A0A926BVF1-F1
#
_cell.length_a   1.000
_cell.length_b   1.000
_cell.length_c   1.000
_cell.angle_alpha   90.00
_cell.angle_beta   90.00
_cell.angle_gamma   90.00
#
_symmetry.space_group_name_H-M   'P 1'
#
loop_
_entity.id
_entity.type
_entity.pdbx_description
1 polymer ?
#
loop_
_entity_poly.entity_id
_entity_poly.type
_entity_poly.pdbx_seq_one_letter_code
_entity_poly.pdbx_strand_id
1 'polypeptide(L)' 'MTKSSAHELAIFGNTPLFAEPLHVGRPNIGDRDALMARFNDILDRKWLTNNGRYVRQFEFE' A
#
# COMPACT_ATOMS: atom_id res chain seq x y z
N MET A 1 7.08 -7.77 25.33
CA MET A 1 8.14 -8.23 26.25
C MET A 1 9.43 -8.28 25.47
N THR A 2 10.50 -7.62 25.93
CA THR A 2 11.81 -7.65 25.26
C THR A 2 12.54 -8.94 25.59
N LYS A 3 13.35 -9.45 24.67
CA LYS A 3 14.25 -10.60 24.93
C LYS A 3 15.43 -10.14 25.77
N SER A 4 15.86 -10.95 26.72
CA SER A 4 16.89 -10.57 27.71
C SER A 4 18.26 -11.22 27.45
N SER A 5 18.31 -12.25 26.60
CA SER A 5 19.55 -12.90 26.18
C SER A 5 19.58 -13.16 24.68
N ALA A 6 20.78 -13.23 24.10
CA ALA A 6 20.95 -13.46 22.68
C ALA A 6 20.34 -14.79 22.21
N HIS A 7 20.45 -15.86 23.01
CA HIS A 7 19.92 -17.19 22.65
C HIS A 7 18.41 -17.19 22.43
N GLU A 8 17.65 -16.28 23.04
CA GLU A 8 16.19 -16.19 22.86
C GLU A 8 15.77 -15.58 21.52
N LEU A 9 16.70 -15.02 20.74
CA LEU A 9 16.42 -14.43 19.44
C LEU A 9 16.01 -15.52 18.44
N ALA A 10 15.04 -15.21 17.59
CA ALA A 10 14.46 -16.16 16.65
C ALA A 10 15.47 -16.71 15.62
N ILE A 11 16.53 -15.96 15.33
CA ILE A 11 17.62 -16.40 14.45
C ILE A 11 18.35 -17.64 15.00
N PHE A 12 18.22 -17.95 16.30
CA PHE A 12 18.74 -19.16 16.95
C PHE A 12 17.69 -20.29 17.07
N GLY A 13 16.60 -20.24 16.31
CA GLY A 13 15.57 -21.29 16.27
C GLY A 13 14.42 -21.11 17.27
N ASN A 14 14.40 -20.00 18.01
CA ASN A 14 13.30 -19.64 18.90
C ASN A 14 12.14 -18.94 18.16
N THR A 15 11.04 -18.69 18.86
CA THR A 15 9.87 -17.99 18.30
C THR A 15 10.19 -16.51 18.00
N PRO A 16 9.82 -16.00 16.80
CA PRO A 16 9.82 -14.57 16.48
C PRO A 16 9.11 -13.73 17.53
N LEU A 17 9.65 -12.54 17.80
CA LEU A 17 9.06 -11.63 18.78
C LEU A 17 7.72 -11.04 18.28
N PHE A 18 7.58 -10.88 16.97
CA PHE A 18 6.36 -10.39 16.32
C PHE A 18 5.82 -11.48 15.39
N ALA A 19 4.50 -11.67 15.39
CA ALA A 19 3.85 -12.63 14.51
C ALA A 19 3.88 -12.17 13.04
N GLU A 20 3.74 -10.85 12.83
CA GLU A 20 3.66 -10.25 11.51
C GLU A 20 5.01 -9.65 11.09
N PRO A 21 5.44 -9.87 9.84
CA PRO A 21 6.64 -9.25 9.30
C PRO A 21 6.41 -7.75 9.05
N LEU A 22 7.47 -6.96 9.25
CA LEU A 22 7.51 -5.55 8.86
C LEU A 22 8.32 -5.42 7.57
N HIS A 23 7.64 -5.16 6.45
CA HIS A 23 8.27 -5.01 5.14
C HIS A 23 8.62 -3.54 4.86
N VAL A 24 9.88 -3.30 4.48
CA VAL A 24 10.28 -2.02 3.88
C VAL A 24 9.58 -1.87 2.53
N GLY A 25 8.89 -0.76 2.32
CA GLY A 25 8.20 -0.47 1.06
C GLY A 25 6.79 -1.06 0.92
N ARG A 26 6.16 -1.54 2.01
CA ARG A 26 4.74 -1.94 1.98
C ARG A 26 3.90 -0.76 1.46
N PRO A 27 3.11 -0.92 0.37
CA PRO A 27 2.33 0.18 -0.19
C PRO A 27 1.32 0.73 0.81
N ASN A 28 1.20 2.07 0.85
CA ASN A 28 0.15 2.73 1.59
C ASN A 28 -1.20 2.50 0.89
N ILE A 29 -2.19 2.07 1.64
CA ILE A 29 -3.56 1.90 1.13
C ILE A 29 -4.27 3.25 1.22
N GLY A 30 -4.67 3.80 0.07
CA GLY A 30 -5.43 5.06 0.00
C GLY A 30 -6.92 4.88 0.20
N ASP A 31 -7.68 5.95 0.00
CA ASP A 31 -9.14 5.93 0.05
C ASP A 31 -9.72 5.11 -1.12
N ARG A 32 -10.36 3.98 -0.78
CA ARG A 32 -10.95 3.05 -1.74
C ARG A 32 -12.13 3.66 -2.48
N ASP A 33 -12.97 4.42 -1.79
CA ASP A 33 -14.19 4.97 -2.38
C ASP A 33 -13.84 6.10 -3.35
N ALA A 34 -12.85 6.94 -2.99
CA ALA A 34 -12.31 7.94 -3.89
C ALA A 34 -11.71 7.32 -5.16
N LEU A 35 -10.99 6.20 -5.05
CA LEU A 35 -10.44 5.49 -6.22
C LEU A 35 -11.56 4.95 -7.12
N MET A 36 -12.56 4.29 -6.54
CA MET A 36 -13.67 3.70 -7.29
C MET A 36 -14.53 4.76 -7.96
N ALA A 37 -14.76 5.91 -7.32
CA ALA A 37 -15.47 7.03 -7.93
C ALA A 37 -14.77 7.52 -9.21
N ARG A 38 -13.42 7.60 -9.20
CA ARG A 38 -12.64 7.98 -10.39
C ARG A 38 -12.73 6.92 -11.49
N PHE A 39 -12.67 5.64 -11.13
CA PHE A 39 -12.82 4.56 -12.12
C PHE A 39 -14.20 4.55 -12.79
N ASN A 40 -15.27 4.75 -12.02
CA ASN A 40 -16.61 4.87 -12.58
C ASN A 40 -16.71 6.06 -13.55
N ASP A 41 -16.21 7.24 -13.18
CA ASP A 41 -16.18 8.42 -14.07
C ASP A 41 -15.39 8.15 -15.38
N ILE A 42 -14.25 7.44 -15.31
CA ILE A 42 -13.48 7.04 -16.50
C ILE A 42 -14.31 6.17 -17.45
N LEU A 43 -15.00 5.16 -16.90
CA LEU A 43 -15.80 4.21 -17.66
C LEU A 43 -17.04 4.87 -18.27
N ASP A 44 -17.75 5.70 -17.50
CA ASP A 44 -18.93 6.44 -17.97
C ASP A 44 -18.59 7.38 -19.14
N ARG A 45 -17.42 8.03 -19.07
CA ARG A 45 -16.90 8.89 -20.16
C ARG A 45 -16.37 8.13 -21.36
N LYS A 46 -16.09 6.83 -21.20
CA LYS A 46 -15.37 6.00 -22.20
C LYS A 46 -14.03 6.59 -22.63
N TRP A 47 -13.38 7.36 -21.75
CA TRP A 47 -12.09 8.01 -22.01
C TRP A 47 -11.01 7.42 -21.10
N LEU A 48 -10.36 6.35 -21.58
CA LEU A 48 -9.52 5.49 -20.75
C LEU A 48 -8.04 5.89 -20.69
N THR A 49 -7.56 6.70 -21.64
CA THR A 49 -6.13 7.05 -21.81
C THR A 49 -5.96 8.32 -22.66
N ASN A 50 -4.78 8.63 -23.18
CA ASN A 50 -4.50 9.73 -24.12
C ASN A 50 -4.88 11.10 -23.55
N ASN A 51 -4.14 11.54 -22.51
CA ASN A 51 -4.31 12.85 -21.87
C ASN A 51 -5.75 13.08 -21.37
N GLY A 52 -6.29 12.10 -20.64
CA GLY A 52 -7.61 12.18 -20.01
C GLY A 52 -7.64 13.10 -18.79
N ARG A 53 -8.84 13.35 -18.25
CA ARG A 53 -9.06 14.23 -17.10
C ARG A 53 -8.12 13.95 -15.92
N TYR A 54 -7.99 12.69 -15.52
CA TYR A 54 -7.20 12.32 -14.33
C TYR A 54 -5.69 12.39 -14.55
N VAL A 55 -5.20 12.28 -15.79
CA VAL A 55 -3.79 12.56 -16.11
C VAL A 55 -3.53 14.06 -15.95
N ARG A 56 -4.40 14.90 -16.52
CA ARG A 56 -4.27 16.36 -16.38
C ARG A 56 -4.33 16.82 -14.93
N GLN A 57 -5.26 16.30 -14.14
CA GLN A 57 -5.34 16.59 -12.71
C GLN A 57 -4.07 16.11 -11.97
N PHE A 58 -3.49 14.98 -12.36
CA PHE A 58 -2.27 14.50 -11.71
C PHE A 58 -1.03 15.36 -12.04
N GLU A 59 -0.96 15.91 -13.26
CA GLU A 59 0.22 16.64 -13.75
C GLU A 59 0.15 18.16 -13.56
N PHE A 60 -1.05 18.74 -13.51
CA PHE A 60 -1.24 20.20 -13.60
C PHE A 60 -2.13 20.82 -12.51
N GLU A 61 -2.81 20.01 -11.69
CA GLU A 61 -3.54 20.48 -10.50
C GLU A 61 -2.74 20.14 -9.23
#